data_AF-A0AAE1J5N7-F1
#
_entry.id   AF-A0AAE1J5N7-F1
#
_cell.length_a   1.000
_cell.length_b   1.000
_cell.length_c   1.000
_cell.angle_alpha   90.00
_cell.angle_beta   90.00
_cell.angle_gamma   90.00
#
_symmetry.space_group_name_H-M   'P 1'
#
loop_
_entity.id
_entity.type
_entity.pdbx_description
1 polymer ?
#
loop_
_entity_poly.entity_id
_entity_poly.type
_entity_poly.pdbx_seq_one_letter_code
_entity_poly.pdbx_strand_id
1 'polypeptide(L)'
;MTIAGDVFRLNLPQVLDDSPSCSQDFHVLAVDDSHVDRKVIERLLKISSCKVTVVDSGTRALQYLGLDGEQNSIGFNSAKVNLIMTDYSMPGMTGYELLKKIKESSMFREIPVVIMSSENILTRIDRCLEEGAEEFLLKPVKLSDVKRLTDFIMKGETKGKEKRSHKRRRSDDQSSSPSTLPLSKSHPSLSPSSLSSKRSRLQADFD
;
A
#
# COMPACT_ATOMS: atom_id res chain seq x y z
N MET A 1 -63.54 49.24 24.18
CA MET A 1 -62.94 48.36 23.16
C MET A 1 -61.72 49.10 22.62
N THR A 2 -60.47 48.67 22.67
CA THR A 2 -59.79 47.49 23.20
C THR A 2 -58.29 47.88 23.27
N ILE A 3 -57.69 47.63 24.44
CA ILE A 3 -56.29 47.55 24.90
C ILE A 3 -55.09 48.09 24.09
N ALA A 4 -54.22 48.78 24.84
CA ALA A 4 -52.79 48.90 24.60
C ALA A 4 -52.09 47.52 24.66
N GLY A 5 -51.04 47.34 23.87
CA GLY A 5 -50.20 46.14 23.86
C GLY A 5 -48.73 46.51 23.75
N ASP A 6 -48.08 46.54 24.90
CA ASP A 6 -46.64 46.68 25.09
C ASP A 6 -45.91 45.36 24.74
N VAL A 7 -44.64 45.51 24.32
CA VAL A 7 -43.48 44.62 24.55
C VAL A 7 -43.62 43.15 24.11
N PHE A 8 -42.74 42.70 23.19
CA PHE A 8 -41.80 41.58 23.42
C PHE A 8 -40.80 41.53 22.27
N ARG A 9 -39.67 42.20 22.47
CA ARG A 9 -38.43 41.99 21.71
C ARG A 9 -37.84 40.68 22.22
N LEU A 10 -38.16 39.56 21.57
CA LEU A 10 -37.53 38.28 21.88
C LEU A 10 -36.10 38.29 21.32
N ASN A 11 -35.16 38.56 22.21
CA ASN A 11 -33.76 38.20 22.09
C ASN A 11 -33.67 36.70 21.80
N LEU A 12 -33.32 36.34 20.58
CA LEU A 12 -32.86 35.00 20.27
C LEU A 12 -31.42 34.89 20.78
N PRO A 13 -31.07 33.89 21.60
CA PRO A 13 -29.72 33.76 22.13
C PRO A 13 -28.73 33.63 20.97
N GLN A 14 -27.73 34.50 20.99
CA GLN A 14 -26.51 34.31 20.21
C GLN A 14 -25.90 32.98 20.66
N VAL A 15 -26.10 31.95 19.86
CA VAL A 15 -25.29 30.74 19.97
C VAL A 15 -23.92 31.17 19.49
N LEU A 16 -23.04 31.42 20.46
CA LEU A 16 -21.60 31.43 20.30
C LEU A 16 -21.27 30.06 19.70
N ASP A 17 -21.04 30.00 18.40
CA ASP A 17 -20.42 28.83 17.79
C ASP A 17 -18.96 28.88 18.27
N ASP A 18 -18.70 28.10 19.31
CA ASP A 18 -17.37 27.80 19.79
C ASP A 18 -16.52 27.39 18.60
N SER A 19 -15.61 28.27 18.21
CA SER A 19 -14.53 28.01 17.26
C SER A 19 -14.00 26.59 17.51
N PRO A 20 -14.06 25.66 16.54
CA PRO A 20 -13.23 24.49 16.67
C PRO A 20 -11.80 25.02 16.56
N SER A 21 -11.07 24.99 17.68
CA SER A 21 -9.62 24.86 17.64
C SER A 21 -9.31 23.87 16.51
N CYS A 22 -8.60 24.32 15.49
CA CYS A 22 -8.42 23.61 14.22
C CYS A 22 -7.76 22.24 14.47
N SER A 23 -8.57 21.25 14.84
CA SER A 23 -8.23 19.85 14.80
C SER A 23 -8.05 19.57 13.32
N GLN A 24 -6.81 19.48 12.84
CA GLN A 24 -6.59 19.02 11.47
C GLN A 24 -7.23 17.65 11.35
N ASP A 25 -8.38 17.57 10.66
CA ASP A 25 -9.02 16.30 10.35
C ASP A 25 -8.00 15.41 9.65
N PHE A 26 -7.75 14.22 10.20
CA PHE A 26 -6.81 13.26 9.64
C PHE A 26 -7.27 12.89 8.23
N HIS A 27 -6.50 13.30 7.22
CA HIS A 27 -6.91 13.23 5.84
C HIS A 27 -6.26 12.05 5.12
N VAL A 28 -7.09 11.18 4.58
CA VAL A 28 -6.68 10.01 3.80
C VAL A 28 -7.02 10.20 2.32
N LEU A 29 -6.04 9.96 1.45
CA LEU A 29 -6.26 9.79 0.01
C LEU A 29 -6.42 8.29 -0.27
N ALA A 30 -7.62 7.87 -0.66
CA ALA A 30 -7.93 6.51 -1.04
C ALA A 30 -7.99 6.40 -2.58
N VAL A 31 -7.24 5.45 -3.13
CA VAL A 31 -7.07 5.24 -4.58
C VAL A 31 -7.49 3.81 -4.91
N ASP A 32 -8.52 3.65 -5.72
CA ASP A 32 -9.01 2.33 -6.11
C ASP A 32 -9.84 2.44 -7.39
N ASP A 33 -9.63 1.58 -8.40
CA ASP A 33 -10.36 1.63 -9.67
C ASP A 33 -11.77 1.01 -9.57
N SER A 34 -11.99 0.11 -8.61
CA SER A 34 -13.29 -0.48 -8.34
C SER A 34 -14.21 0.50 -7.60
N HIS A 35 -15.34 0.86 -8.22
CA HIS A 35 -16.34 1.73 -7.59
C HIS A 35 -16.88 1.15 -6.27
N VAL A 36 -17.06 -0.18 -6.20
CA VAL A 36 -17.55 -0.86 -5.00
C VAL A 36 -16.52 -0.75 -3.88
N ASP A 37 -15.25 -1.03 -4.17
CA ASP A 37 -14.18 -0.98 -3.18
C ASP A 37 -13.95 0.45 -2.70
N ARG A 38 -13.99 1.45 -3.61
CA ARG A 38 -13.97 2.89 -3.24
C ARG A 38 -15.06 3.22 -2.22
N LYS A 39 -16.30 2.74 -2.41
CA LYS A 39 -17.40 3.02 -1.48
C LYS A 39 -17.20 2.33 -0.13
N VAL A 40 -16.67 1.11 -0.14
CA VAL A 40 -16.35 0.39 1.10
C VAL A 40 -15.26 1.14 1.88
N ILE A 41 -14.12 1.45 1.25
CA ILE A 41 -13.01 2.10 1.95
C ILE A 41 -13.37 3.53 2.39
N GLU A 42 -14.09 4.29 1.56
CA GLU A 42 -14.62 5.61 1.91
C GLU A 42 -15.50 5.54 3.16
N ARG A 43 -16.40 4.55 3.24
CA ARG A 43 -17.28 4.37 4.40
C ARG A 43 -16.50 4.00 5.66
N LEU A 44 -15.56 3.07 5.56
CA LEU A 44 -14.73 2.63 6.69
C LEU A 44 -13.91 3.77 7.27
N LEU A 45 -13.27 4.56 6.42
CA LEU A 45 -12.48 5.72 6.82
C LEU A 45 -13.35 6.82 7.45
N LYS A 46 -14.53 7.10 6.89
CA LYS A 46 -15.48 8.07 7.47
C LYS A 46 -16.00 7.63 8.85
N ILE A 47 -16.23 6.33 9.07
CA ILE A 47 -16.61 5.79 10.39
C ILE A 47 -15.49 6.00 11.41
N SER A 48 -14.24 6.00 10.97
CA SER A 48 -13.06 6.28 11.79
C SER A 48 -12.72 7.77 11.88
N SER A 49 -13.70 8.66 11.63
CA SER A 49 -13.55 10.12 11.72
C SER A 49 -12.42 10.72 10.85
N CYS A 50 -12.06 10.04 9.75
CA CYS A 50 -11.09 10.57 8.80
C CYS A 50 -11.80 11.47 7.78
N LYS A 51 -11.14 12.55 7.39
CA LYS A 51 -11.42 13.20 6.11
C LYS A 51 -10.93 12.29 5.01
N VAL A 52 -11.69 12.13 3.93
CA VAL A 52 -11.34 11.20 2.84
C VAL A 52 -11.49 11.90 1.50
N THR A 53 -10.43 11.84 0.69
CA THR A 53 -10.52 12.06 -0.75
C THR A 53 -10.41 10.70 -1.43
N VAL A 54 -11.37 10.39 -2.30
CA VAL A 54 -11.36 9.16 -3.11
C VAL A 54 -11.09 9.51 -4.56
N VAL A 55 -10.17 8.78 -5.19
CA VAL A 55 -9.85 8.88 -6.62
C VAL A 55 -9.84 7.49 -7.25
N ASP A 56 -10.06 7.43 -8.56
CA ASP A 56 -10.33 6.17 -9.27
C ASP A 56 -9.12 5.54 -9.95
N SER A 57 -7.94 6.16 -9.86
CA SER A 57 -6.76 5.70 -10.59
C SER A 57 -5.48 6.34 -10.06
N GLY A 58 -4.34 5.68 -10.31
CA GLY A 58 -3.03 6.22 -9.95
C GLY A 58 -2.73 7.55 -10.62
N THR A 59 -3.14 7.76 -11.87
CA THR A 59 -2.99 9.04 -12.57
C THR A 59 -3.76 10.17 -11.88
N ARG A 60 -5.00 9.93 -11.45
CA ARG A 60 -5.79 10.91 -10.69
C ARG A 60 -5.18 11.20 -9.33
N ALA A 61 -4.57 10.21 -8.69
CA ALA A 61 -3.83 10.42 -7.44
C ALA A 61 -2.62 11.32 -7.65
N LEU A 62 -1.84 11.14 -8.71
CA LEU A 62 -0.71 12.03 -9.02
C LEU A 62 -1.18 13.45 -9.33
N GLN A 63 -2.25 13.63 -10.11
CA GLN A 63 -2.85 14.94 -10.37
C GLN A 63 -3.29 15.61 -9.06
N TYR A 64 -3.94 14.86 -8.18
CA TYR A 64 -4.36 15.35 -6.87
C TYR A 64 -3.19 15.78 -5.99
N LEU A 65 -2.05 15.09 -6.09
CA LEU A 65 -0.82 15.39 -5.38
C LEU A 65 0.04 16.44 -6.09
N GLY A 66 -0.32 16.90 -7.30
CA GLY A 66 0.53 17.79 -8.12
C GLY A 66 1.85 17.16 -8.57
N LEU A 67 1.85 15.83 -8.79
CA LEU A 67 3.00 15.04 -9.23
C LEU A 67 2.91 14.62 -10.71
N ASP A 68 1.95 15.15 -11.45
CA ASP A 68 1.75 14.90 -12.89
C ASP A 68 2.69 15.74 -13.79
N GLY A 69 3.45 16.67 -13.21
CA GLY A 69 4.42 17.50 -13.92
C GLY A 69 3.82 18.76 -14.55
N GLU A 70 2.52 18.99 -14.40
CA GLU A 70 1.88 20.21 -14.88
C GLU A 70 1.80 21.25 -13.75
N GLN A 71 2.53 22.34 -13.93
CA GLN A 71 2.60 23.51 -13.03
C GLN A 71 1.25 24.21 -12.78
N ASN A 72 0.17 23.72 -13.40
CA ASN A 72 -1.19 24.25 -13.36
C ASN A 72 -2.18 23.35 -12.60
N SER A 73 -1.70 22.38 -11.81
CA SER A 73 -2.55 21.51 -11.00
C SER A 73 -3.61 22.33 -10.24
N ILE A 74 -4.86 22.12 -10.66
CA ILE A 74 -6.06 22.82 -10.19
C ILE A 74 -6.13 22.68 -8.68
N GLY A 75 -5.87 23.78 -7.96
CA GLY A 75 -6.70 24.34 -6.91
C GLY A 75 -7.39 23.42 -5.89
N PHE A 76 -6.90 22.21 -5.61
CA PHE A 76 -7.34 21.46 -4.45
C PHE A 76 -6.55 22.01 -3.26
N ASN A 77 -7.17 23.02 -2.61
CA ASN A 77 -6.76 23.60 -1.34
C ASN A 77 -5.94 22.61 -0.52
N SER A 78 -4.74 23.04 -0.11
CA SER A 78 -3.69 22.32 0.62
C SER A 78 -4.13 21.57 1.88
N ALA A 79 -5.05 20.63 1.74
CA ALA A 79 -5.36 19.65 2.75
C ALA A 79 -4.16 18.70 2.77
N LYS A 80 -3.34 18.87 3.81
CA LYS A 80 -2.19 18.02 4.09
C LYS A 80 -2.68 16.57 4.17
N VAL A 81 -2.38 15.77 3.16
CA VAL A 81 -2.65 14.34 3.18
C VAL A 81 -1.78 13.71 4.27
N ASN A 82 -2.40 12.95 5.17
CA ASN A 82 -1.71 12.28 6.27
C ASN A 82 -1.41 10.81 5.97
N LEU A 83 -2.19 10.20 5.07
CA LEU A 83 -2.07 8.79 4.67
C LEU A 83 -2.57 8.61 3.24
N ILE A 84 -1.89 7.76 2.48
CA ILE A 84 -2.34 7.29 1.17
C ILE A 84 -2.65 5.80 1.28
N MET A 85 -3.85 5.39 0.88
CA MET A 85 -4.23 3.99 0.74
C MET A 85 -4.52 3.73 -0.74
N THR A 86 -3.81 2.80 -1.38
CA THR A 86 -3.99 2.52 -2.81
C THR A 86 -4.21 1.05 -3.08
N ASP A 87 -5.11 0.74 -4.00
CA ASP A 87 -5.19 -0.58 -4.60
C ASP A 87 -3.89 -0.90 -5.39
N TYR A 88 -3.51 -2.17 -5.41
CA TYR A 88 -2.35 -2.65 -6.15
C TYR A 88 -2.62 -2.77 -7.65
N SER A 89 -3.78 -3.34 -8.01
CA SER A 89 -4.11 -3.81 -9.36
C SER A 89 -5.03 -2.84 -10.08
N MET A 90 -4.51 -1.65 -10.39
CA MET A 90 -5.24 -0.65 -11.17
C MET A 90 -4.81 -0.66 -12.65
N PRO A 91 -5.73 -0.39 -13.60
CA PRO A 91 -5.40 -0.29 -15.02
C PRO A 91 -4.51 0.93 -15.30
N GLY A 92 -3.56 0.76 -16.23
CA GLY A 92 -2.64 1.80 -16.68
C GLY A 92 -1.48 2.08 -15.73
N MET A 93 -1.73 2.21 -14.43
CA MET A 93 -0.70 2.40 -13.41
C MET A 93 -1.02 1.58 -12.17
N THR A 94 -0.12 0.68 -11.78
CA THR A 94 -0.24 -0.13 -10.57
C THR A 94 -0.05 0.71 -9.30
N GLY A 95 -0.57 0.22 -8.18
CA GLY A 95 -0.30 0.82 -6.86
C GLY A 95 1.19 0.85 -6.50
N TYR A 96 1.97 -0.12 -6.99
CA TYR A 96 3.43 -0.14 -6.82
C TYR A 96 4.12 1.02 -7.58
N GLU A 97 3.72 1.29 -8.82
CA GLU A 97 4.26 2.42 -9.59
C GLU A 97 3.86 3.76 -8.97
N LEU A 98 2.62 3.87 -8.46
CA LEU A 98 2.18 5.04 -7.72
C LEU A 98 3.01 5.25 -6.44
N LEU A 99 3.21 4.19 -5.65
CA LEU A 99 4.06 4.19 -4.46
C LEU A 99 5.45 4.73 -4.77
N LYS A 100 6.10 4.18 -5.81
CA LYS A 100 7.44 4.60 -6.21
C LYS A 100 7.50 6.10 -6.52
N LYS A 101 6.56 6.61 -7.32
CA LYS A 101 6.49 8.05 -7.65
C LYS A 101 6.27 8.94 -6.42
N ILE A 102 5.44 8.50 -5.48
CA ILE A 102 5.22 9.22 -4.21
C ILE A 102 6.51 9.26 -3.38
N LYS A 103 7.24 8.14 -3.30
CA LYS A 103 8.47 8.00 -2.51
C LYS A 103 9.67 8.71 -3.13
N GLU A 104 9.68 8.89 -4.44
CA GLU A 104 10.65 9.73 -5.16
C GLU A 104 10.41 11.24 -4.96
N SER A 105 9.20 11.65 -4.60
CA SER A 105 8.87 13.06 -4.38
C SER A 105 9.42 13.60 -3.05
N SER A 106 10.14 14.71 -3.11
CA SER A 106 10.64 15.42 -1.90
C SER A 106 9.53 15.88 -0.97
N MET A 107 8.34 16.17 -1.50
CA MET A 107 7.21 16.70 -0.74
C MET A 107 6.36 15.61 -0.09
N PHE A 108 6.28 14.42 -0.70
CA PHE A 108 5.34 13.38 -0.27
C PHE A 108 6.00 12.07 0.20
N ARG A 109 7.31 11.92 0.07
CA ARG A 109 8.03 10.70 0.48
C ARG A 109 7.79 10.27 1.93
N GLU A 110 7.54 11.24 2.82
CA GLU A 110 7.30 11.01 4.26
C GLU A 110 5.86 10.59 4.56
N ILE A 111 4.93 10.76 3.61
CA ILE A 111 3.55 10.31 3.81
C ILE A 111 3.53 8.78 3.82
N PRO A 112 2.93 8.13 4.84
CA PRO A 112 2.76 6.69 4.85
C PRO A 112 1.86 6.27 3.68
N VAL A 113 2.26 5.20 2.99
CA VAL A 113 1.52 4.63 1.86
C VAL A 113 1.19 3.20 2.21
N VAL A 114 -0.10 2.85 2.24
CA VAL A 114 -0.59 1.50 2.47
C VAL A 114 -1.10 0.93 1.16
N ILE A 115 -0.63 -0.27 0.80
CA ILE A 115 -1.10 -0.99 -0.37
C ILE A 115 -2.24 -1.91 0.02
N MET A 116 -3.30 -1.97 -0.78
CA MET A 116 -4.42 -2.90 -0.65
C MET A 116 -4.42 -3.82 -1.86
N SER A 117 -4.60 -5.13 -1.68
CA SER A 117 -4.59 -6.10 -2.77
C SER A 117 -5.58 -7.22 -2.53
N SER A 118 -6.25 -7.69 -3.58
CA SER A 118 -7.05 -8.91 -3.53
C SER A 118 -6.20 -10.19 -3.60
N GLU A 119 -4.94 -10.07 -4.02
CA GLU A 119 -4.02 -11.19 -4.20
C GLU A 119 -2.97 -11.24 -3.08
N ASN A 120 -2.72 -12.44 -2.55
CA ASN A 120 -1.72 -12.69 -1.53
C ASN A 120 -0.41 -13.24 -2.14
N ILE A 121 0.33 -12.38 -2.84
CA ILE A 121 1.57 -12.75 -3.52
C ILE A 121 2.75 -12.19 -2.75
N LEU A 122 3.53 -13.07 -2.11
CA LEU A 122 4.65 -12.70 -1.24
C LEU A 122 5.66 -11.77 -1.93
N THR A 123 6.03 -12.07 -3.18
CA THR A 123 6.97 -11.24 -3.94
C THR A 123 6.47 -9.83 -4.20
N ARG A 124 5.16 -9.62 -4.29
CA ARG A 124 4.57 -8.27 -4.41
C ARG A 124 4.58 -7.53 -3.09
N ILE A 125 4.24 -8.24 -2.01
CA ILE A 125 4.27 -7.70 -0.65
C ILE A 125 5.68 -7.22 -0.32
N ASP A 126 6.68 -8.08 -0.52
CA ASP A 126 8.08 -7.78 -0.23
C ASP A 126 8.55 -6.57 -1.02
N ARG A 127 8.29 -6.53 -2.34
CA ARG A 127 8.67 -5.38 -3.18
C ARG A 127 8.02 -4.07 -2.76
N CYS A 128 6.76 -4.08 -2.35
CA CYS A 128 6.08 -2.85 -1.89
C CYS A 128 6.69 -2.34 -0.58
N LEU A 129 6.98 -3.25 0.36
CA LEU A 129 7.59 -2.89 1.64
C LEU A 129 9.03 -2.39 1.46
N GLU A 130 9.80 -3.01 0.56
CA GLU A 130 11.15 -2.57 0.21
C GLU A 130 11.18 -1.17 -0.43
N GLU A 131 10.17 -0.85 -1.26
CA GLU A 131 9.99 0.48 -1.86
C GLU A 131 9.51 1.54 -0.84
N GLY A 132 9.19 1.13 0.40
CA GLY A 132 8.82 2.04 1.47
C GLY A 132 7.31 2.20 1.69
N ALA A 133 6.50 1.23 1.31
CA ALA A 133 5.13 1.11 1.81
C ALA A 133 5.15 0.91 3.34
N GLU A 134 4.22 1.56 4.03
CA GLU A 134 4.02 1.43 5.47
C GLU A 134 3.45 0.06 5.82
N GLU A 135 2.44 -0.39 5.06
CA GLU A 135 1.79 -1.67 5.25
C GLU A 135 1.23 -2.20 3.93
N PHE A 136 1.01 -3.52 3.86
CA PHE A 136 0.29 -4.19 2.79
C PHE A 136 -0.91 -4.95 3.37
N LEU A 137 -2.11 -4.61 2.92
CA LEU A 137 -3.37 -5.18 3.38
C LEU A 137 -4.00 -6.07 2.30
N LEU A 138 -4.56 -7.18 2.75
CA LEU A 138 -5.39 -8.05 1.92
C LEU A 138 -6.84 -7.58 1.97
N LYS A 139 -7.45 -7.40 0.79
CA LYS A 139 -8.88 -7.14 0.66
C LYS A 139 -9.69 -8.38 1.03
N PRO A 140 -10.91 -8.24 1.60
CA PRO A 140 -11.57 -6.98 1.93
C PRO A 140 -10.97 -6.31 3.17
N VAL A 141 -10.71 -5.01 3.08
CA VAL A 141 -10.22 -4.19 4.21
C VAL A 141 -11.30 -4.11 5.29
N LYS A 142 -10.91 -4.27 6.55
CA LYS A 142 -11.84 -4.25 7.69
C LYS A 142 -11.72 -2.93 8.44
N LEU A 143 -12.77 -2.60 9.20
CA LEU A 143 -12.76 -1.44 10.10
C LEU A 143 -11.61 -1.52 11.13
N SER A 144 -11.26 -2.72 11.57
CA SER A 144 -10.13 -2.95 12.48
C SER A 144 -8.78 -2.57 11.87
N ASP A 145 -8.60 -2.75 10.56
CA ASP A 145 -7.35 -2.39 9.88
C ASP A 145 -7.21 -0.87 9.80
N VAL A 146 -8.29 -0.19 9.41
CA VAL A 146 -8.33 1.29 9.35
C VAL A 146 -8.06 1.89 10.74
N LYS A 147 -8.76 1.42 11.79
CA LYS A 147 -8.55 1.92 13.16
C LYS A 147 -7.11 1.71 13.63
N ARG A 148 -6.53 0.54 13.35
CA ARG A 148 -5.12 0.25 13.69
C ARG A 148 -4.18 1.24 13.01
N LEU A 149 -4.38 1.49 11.72
CA LEU A 149 -3.54 2.42 10.94
C LEU A 149 -3.66 3.86 11.45
N THR A 150 -4.89 4.35 11.64
CA THR A 150 -5.11 5.73 12.11
C THR A 150 -4.54 5.93 13.50
N ASP A 151 -4.76 4.98 14.42
CA ASP A 151 -4.20 5.05 15.78
C ASP A 151 -2.68 5.05 15.76
N PHE A 152 -2.07 4.19 14.93
CA PHE A 152 -0.62 4.10 14.80
C PHE A 152 -0.01 5.42 14.29
N ILE A 153 -0.60 6.02 13.26
CA ILE A 153 -0.08 7.25 12.66
C ILE A 153 -0.36 8.46 13.57
N MET A 154 -1.54 8.55 14.19
CA MET A 154 -1.91 9.67 15.07
C MET A 154 -1.14 9.66 16.40
N LYS A 155 -0.84 8.48 16.95
CA LYS A 155 -0.05 8.36 18.18
C LYS A 155 1.42 8.70 17.96
N GLY A 156 1.87 8.73 16.70
CA GLY A 156 3.19 9.22 16.30
C GLY A 156 4.30 8.82 17.26
N GLU A 157 4.75 7.56 17.23
CA GLU A 157 5.81 7.14 18.14
C GLU A 157 7.05 6.62 17.40
N THR A 158 8.14 7.39 17.54
CA THR A 158 9.29 6.97 18.35
C THR A 158 9.67 5.49 18.32
N LYS A 159 9.81 4.86 17.14
CA LYS A 159 10.63 3.65 17.01
C LYS A 159 11.52 3.73 15.79
N GLY A 160 12.80 3.91 16.08
CA GLY A 160 13.89 3.80 15.12
C GLY A 160 13.81 2.48 14.35
N LYS A 161 14.28 2.58 13.10
CA LYS A 161 14.55 1.50 12.18
C LYS A 161 15.47 0.45 12.82
N GLU A 162 14.94 -0.46 13.63
CA GLU A 162 15.68 -1.64 14.04
C GLU A 162 14.74 -2.86 14.16
N LYS A 163 15.16 -3.92 13.47
CA LYS A 163 14.66 -5.31 13.49
C LYS A 163 13.56 -5.66 12.49
N ARG A 164 13.97 -5.78 11.22
CA ARG A 164 13.46 -6.80 10.29
C ARG A 164 14.59 -7.64 9.68
N SER A 165 15.51 -8.08 10.52
CA SER A 165 16.35 -9.25 10.23
C SER A 165 16.01 -10.33 11.26
N HIS A 166 15.77 -11.55 10.78
CA HIS A 166 15.59 -12.83 11.49
C HIS A 166 14.15 -13.35 11.66
N LYS A 167 13.65 -14.05 10.61
CA LYS A 167 13.07 -15.39 10.81
C LYS A 167 13.21 -16.27 9.56
N ARG A 168 14.45 -16.60 9.18
CA ARG A 168 14.73 -17.88 8.51
C ARG A 168 14.87 -18.93 9.61
N ARG A 169 13.78 -19.62 9.94
CA ARG A 169 13.86 -20.85 10.73
C ARG A 169 14.26 -21.98 9.79
N ARG A 170 15.51 -22.43 9.95
CA ARG A 170 15.97 -23.76 9.60
C ARG A 170 15.16 -24.79 10.40
N SER A 171 14.90 -25.93 9.78
CA SER A 171 14.48 -27.17 10.43
C SER A 171 15.54 -28.22 10.13
N ASP A 172 16.50 -28.34 11.03
CA ASP A 172 17.19 -29.60 11.37
C ASP A 172 16.24 -30.32 12.38
N ASP A 173 16.18 -31.62 12.63
CA ASP A 173 17.11 -32.74 12.51
C ASP A 173 16.36 -34.02 13.00
N GLN A 174 16.87 -35.22 12.65
CA GLN A 174 16.80 -36.51 13.41
C GLN A 174 17.03 -37.69 12.43
N SER A 175 17.86 -38.73 12.66
CA SER A 175 18.44 -39.28 13.91
C SER A 175 19.51 -40.37 13.63
N SER A 176 20.55 -40.42 14.50
CA SER A 176 21.25 -41.59 15.11
C SER A 176 21.96 -42.71 14.27
N SER A 177 23.26 -42.89 14.60
CA SER A 177 24.30 -43.89 14.19
C SER A 177 24.15 -45.28 14.88
N PRO A 178 25.15 -46.23 14.90
CA PRO A 178 26.20 -46.71 13.95
C PRO A 178 26.36 -48.28 13.89
N SER A 179 26.93 -48.93 12.85
CA SER A 179 27.61 -50.27 12.96
C SER A 179 28.49 -50.72 11.75
N THR A 180 29.75 -51.09 12.04
CA THR A 180 30.65 -52.19 11.56
C THR A 180 30.65 -52.82 10.12
N LEU A 181 31.90 -52.99 9.62
CA LEU A 181 32.53 -53.64 8.43
C LEU A 181 32.19 -55.15 8.15
N PRO A 182 32.79 -55.87 7.16
CA PRO A 182 33.20 -55.62 5.74
C PRO A 182 32.76 -56.75 4.74
N LEU A 183 33.11 -56.67 3.43
CA LEU A 183 33.70 -57.75 2.57
C LEU A 183 33.33 -57.75 1.04
N SER A 184 34.34 -57.43 0.21
CA SER A 184 34.83 -58.04 -1.06
C SER A 184 34.08 -58.12 -2.42
N LYS A 185 34.89 -57.85 -3.48
CA LYS A 185 34.94 -58.36 -4.89
C LYS A 185 33.80 -57.89 -5.83
N SER A 186 33.97 -57.54 -7.12
CA SER A 186 35.03 -57.69 -8.15
C SER A 186 34.66 -56.84 -9.39
N HIS A 187 35.65 -56.40 -10.18
CA HIS A 187 35.54 -55.77 -11.53
C HIS A 187 35.05 -56.78 -12.62
N PRO A 188 34.93 -56.48 -13.95
CA PRO A 188 35.24 -55.25 -14.72
C PRO A 188 34.29 -54.85 -15.90
N SER A 189 34.60 -53.68 -16.52
CA SER A 189 34.44 -53.33 -17.96
C SER A 189 33.01 -52.99 -18.47
N LEU A 190 32.70 -52.06 -19.39
CA LEU A 190 33.38 -51.38 -20.51
C LEU A 190 32.71 -49.99 -20.77
N SER A 191 33.50 -48.97 -21.12
CA SER A 191 33.13 -47.83 -22.00
C SER A 191 33.27 -48.25 -23.48
N PRO A 192 32.86 -47.50 -24.55
CA PRO A 192 32.61 -46.06 -24.66
C PRO A 192 31.32 -45.69 -25.46
N SER A 193 30.83 -44.45 -25.48
CA SER A 193 31.29 -43.45 -26.43
C SER A 193 30.56 -42.12 -26.23
N SER A 194 31.35 -41.06 -26.18
CA SER A 194 30.98 -39.67 -26.30
C SER A 194 30.77 -39.31 -27.77
N LEU A 195 29.67 -38.64 -28.09
CA LEU A 195 29.51 -37.89 -29.33
C LEU A 195 29.20 -36.44 -28.95
N SER A 196 30.24 -35.63 -28.99
CA SER A 196 30.14 -34.18 -28.89
C SER A 196 30.15 -33.56 -30.28
N SER A 197 29.26 -32.59 -30.47
CA SER A 197 29.58 -31.30 -31.11
C SER A 197 29.73 -31.20 -32.64
N LYS A 198 28.83 -30.36 -33.17
CA LYS A 198 29.10 -29.11 -33.93
C LYS A 198 28.95 -29.12 -35.46
N ARG A 199 28.02 -28.22 -35.86
CA ARG A 199 28.14 -27.10 -36.82
C ARG A 199 27.94 -27.33 -38.33
N SER A 200 26.82 -26.73 -38.78
CA SER A 200 26.69 -25.63 -39.76
C SER A 200 27.23 -25.77 -41.19
N ARG A 201 26.29 -25.70 -42.16
CA ARG A 201 26.34 -24.96 -43.45
C ARG A 201 24.89 -24.88 -43.96
N LEU A 202 24.25 -23.70 -43.99
CA LEU A 202 24.12 -22.80 -45.15
C LEU A 202 23.71 -23.52 -46.44
N GLN A 203 22.48 -23.30 -46.91
CA GLN A 203 22.22 -22.61 -48.18
C GLN A 203 20.72 -22.25 -48.28
N ALA A 204 20.45 -20.97 -48.50
CA ALA A 204 19.22 -20.46 -49.11
C ALA A 204 19.53 -20.20 -50.58
N ASP A 205 18.59 -20.48 -51.49
CA ASP A 205 18.40 -19.91 -52.84
C ASP A 205 17.10 -20.58 -53.39
N PHE A 206 15.98 -19.86 -53.49
CA PHE A 206 15.44 -19.22 -54.71
C PHE A 206 15.05 -20.20 -55.84
N ASP A 207 13.78 -20.60 -55.87
CA ASP A 207 12.82 -20.40 -56.99
C ASP A 207 11.38 -20.74 -56.53
#